data_AF-A0A975GPK4-F1
#
_entry.id   AF-A0A975GPK4-F1
#
_cell.length_a   1.000
_cell.length_b   1.000
_cell.length_c   1.000
_cell.angle_alpha   90.00
_cell.angle_beta   90.00
_cell.angle_gamma   90.00
#
_symmetry.space_group_name_H-M   'P 1'
#
loop_
_entity.id
_entity.type
_entity.pdbx_description
1 polymer ?
#
loop_
_entity_poly.entity_id
_entity_poly.type
_entity_poly.pdbx_seq_one_letter_code
_entity_poly.pdbx_strand_id
1 'polypeptide(L)'
;MYSRKLALSQAKQYRTCPPPSVADNPSHKKYLQQHFSICPYCSGLVMEDEKNWRGLTKEIRKLFPATLPTPSLNKILQGQLRYIRSDLGRWREGYFYNPPLVLVLEDVGEISDDLWVAQTYHDIYLAGPGDLILSAEQTGTDELFVECWNTYRLNTKDLDPPLGQISLDIMEAIEILREDSDAYPVWAFQTKPLTNHDVRIYFRELEAEVARIFSL
;
A
#
# COMPACT_ATOMS: atom_id res chain seq x y z
N MET A 1 -17.48 -17.10 -0.94
CA MET A 1 -17.30 -16.45 -2.26
C MET A 1 -16.84 -15.03 -1.99
N TYR A 2 -15.57 -14.72 -2.29
CA TYR A 2 -14.98 -13.40 -2.08
C TYR A 2 -15.44 -12.46 -3.20
N SER A 3 -16.07 -11.32 -2.87
CA SER A 3 -16.60 -10.41 -3.89
C SER A 3 -15.70 -9.20 -4.04
N ARG A 4 -15.59 -8.64 -5.26
CA ARG A 4 -14.79 -7.42 -5.46
C ARG A 4 -15.31 -6.20 -4.68
N LYS A 5 -16.61 -6.17 -4.33
CA LYS A 5 -17.16 -5.14 -3.44
C LYS A 5 -16.58 -5.25 -2.03
N LEU A 6 -16.42 -6.48 -1.53
CA LEU A 6 -15.75 -6.74 -0.26
C LEU A 6 -14.26 -6.38 -0.34
N ALA A 7 -13.59 -6.73 -1.44
CA ALA A 7 -12.19 -6.33 -1.69
C ALA A 7 -12.01 -4.81 -1.64
N LEU A 8 -12.84 -4.04 -2.35
CA LEU A 8 -12.80 -2.57 -2.32
C LEU A 8 -13.08 -2.03 -0.91
N SER A 9 -14.04 -2.62 -0.19
CA SER A 9 -14.34 -2.23 1.19
C SER A 9 -13.13 -2.41 2.10
N GLN A 10 -12.42 -3.53 1.97
CA GLN A 10 -11.21 -3.84 2.73
C GLN A 10 -10.06 -2.92 2.33
N ALA A 11 -9.89 -2.63 1.04
CA ALA A 11 -8.91 -1.66 0.57
C ALA A 11 -9.14 -0.28 1.16
N LYS A 12 -10.40 0.20 1.16
CA LYS A 12 -10.74 1.47 1.80
C LYS A 12 -10.42 1.44 3.30
N GLN A 13 -10.75 0.37 4.01
CA GLN A 13 -10.41 0.25 5.43
C GLN A 13 -8.90 0.29 5.66
N TYR A 14 -8.15 -0.53 4.92
CA TYR A 14 -6.69 -0.63 5.02
C TYR A 14 -6.00 0.70 4.71
N ARG A 15 -6.44 1.41 3.66
CA ARG A 15 -5.85 2.69 3.26
C ARG A 15 -6.26 3.87 4.13
N THR A 16 -7.47 3.87 4.72
CA THR A 16 -8.06 5.12 5.26
C THR A 16 -8.52 5.07 6.73
N CYS A 17 -8.46 3.90 7.38
CA CYS A 17 -8.79 3.78 8.80
C CYS A 17 -7.53 3.86 9.67
N PRO A 18 -7.62 4.53 10.84
CA PRO A 18 -6.46 4.69 11.72
C PRO A 18 -6.02 3.32 12.28
N PRO A 19 -4.71 3.01 12.28
CA PRO A 19 -4.20 1.81 12.92
C PRO A 19 -4.31 1.95 14.45
N PRO A 20 -4.21 0.83 15.21
CA PRO A 20 -4.34 0.87 16.67
C PRO A 20 -3.39 1.86 17.35
N SER A 21 -2.17 2.02 16.84
CA SER A 21 -1.19 3.00 17.36
C SER A 21 -1.68 4.45 17.30
N VAL A 22 -2.53 4.78 16.33
CA VAL A 22 -3.14 6.11 16.17
C VAL A 22 -4.46 6.18 16.93
N ALA A 23 -5.27 5.11 16.90
CA ALA A 23 -6.56 5.05 17.57
C ALA A 23 -6.44 5.11 19.10
N ASP A 24 -5.43 4.44 19.67
CA ASP A 24 -5.19 4.39 21.11
C ASP A 24 -4.48 5.66 21.63
N ASN A 25 -4.02 6.55 20.76
CA ASN A 25 -3.28 7.75 21.14
C ASN A 25 -4.21 8.94 21.43
N PRO A 26 -4.23 9.46 22.67
CA PRO A 26 -5.12 10.56 23.06
C PRO A 26 -4.95 11.85 22.24
N SER A 27 -3.78 12.09 21.64
CA SER A 27 -3.52 13.29 20.83
C SER A 27 -4.42 13.34 19.58
N HIS A 28 -4.91 12.20 19.10
CA HIS A 28 -5.74 12.11 17.89
C HIS A 28 -7.24 12.13 18.16
N LYS A 29 -7.69 12.32 19.42
CA LYS A 29 -9.09 12.17 19.82
C LYS A 29 -10.08 12.96 18.95
N LYS A 30 -9.78 14.21 18.60
CA LYS A 30 -10.65 15.05 17.76
C LYS A 30 -10.78 14.48 16.33
N TYR A 31 -9.68 14.02 15.75
CA TYR A 31 -9.68 13.44 14.41
C TYR A 31 -10.41 12.09 14.41
N LEU A 32 -10.24 11.27 15.45
CA LEU A 32 -10.96 10.01 15.61
C LEU A 32 -12.48 10.22 15.72
N GLN A 33 -12.92 11.23 16.47
CA GLN A 33 -14.35 11.56 16.54
C GLN A 33 -14.92 11.95 15.17
N GLN A 34 -14.18 12.73 14.38
CA GLN A 34 -14.57 13.05 13.01
C GLN A 34 -14.58 11.80 12.11
N HIS A 35 -13.59 10.92 12.26
CA HIS A 35 -13.54 9.68 11.49
C HIS A 35 -14.74 8.78 11.78
N PHE A 36 -15.09 8.59 13.04
CA PHE A 36 -16.21 7.73 13.44
C PHE A 36 -17.57 8.27 12.99
N SER A 37 -17.71 9.56 12.70
CA SER A 37 -18.96 10.11 12.16
C SER A 37 -19.13 9.90 10.65
N ILE A 38 -18.04 9.60 9.91
CA ILE A 38 -18.07 9.49 8.44
C ILE A 38 -17.65 8.11 7.91
N CYS A 39 -16.90 7.33 8.69
CA CYS A 39 -16.37 6.05 8.27
C CYS A 39 -17.35 4.92 8.59
N PRO A 40 -17.94 4.24 7.59
CA PRO A 40 -18.94 3.20 7.83
C PRO A 40 -18.37 1.94 8.51
N TYR A 41 -17.05 1.79 8.51
CA TYR A 41 -16.37 0.63 9.11
C TYR A 41 -16.06 0.86 10.59
N CYS A 42 -15.62 2.06 10.93
CA CYS A 42 -15.24 2.40 12.30
C CYS A 42 -16.42 2.95 13.13
N SER A 43 -17.48 3.45 12.49
CA SER A 43 -18.67 3.97 13.17
C SER A 43 -19.40 2.93 14.04
N GLY A 44 -19.26 1.63 13.72
CA GLY A 44 -19.92 0.53 14.44
C GLY A 44 -19.04 -0.24 15.45
N LEU A 45 -17.71 -0.10 15.38
CA LEU A 45 -16.76 -0.93 16.14
C LEU A 45 -16.48 -0.46 17.58
N VAL A 46 -17.08 0.65 18.01
CA VAL A 46 -16.80 1.27 19.32
C VAL A 46 -17.45 0.52 20.51
N MET A 47 -18.18 -0.60 20.31
CA MET A 47 -18.89 -1.22 21.44
C MET A 47 -18.67 -2.71 21.78
N GLU A 48 -18.19 -3.60 20.90
CA GLU A 48 -18.17 -5.04 21.28
C GLU A 48 -16.87 -5.83 21.03
N ASP A 49 -15.98 -5.44 20.11
CA ASP A 49 -14.84 -6.29 19.73
C ASP A 49 -13.48 -5.97 20.38
N GLU A 50 -13.34 -4.84 21.07
CA GLU A 50 -12.03 -4.42 21.57
C GLU A 50 -11.49 -5.27 22.74
N LYS A 51 -12.32 -6.09 23.40
CA LYS A 51 -11.89 -6.90 24.56
C LYS A 51 -11.20 -8.20 24.15
N ASN A 52 -11.61 -8.83 23.05
CA ASN A 52 -11.06 -10.11 22.62
C ASN A 52 -9.76 -9.96 21.82
N TRP A 53 -9.66 -8.92 20.98
CA TRP A 53 -8.48 -8.70 20.14
C TRP A 53 -7.27 -8.12 20.88
N ARG A 54 -7.48 -7.29 21.92
CA ARG A 54 -6.40 -6.75 22.75
C ARG A 54 -5.65 -7.85 23.54
N GLY A 55 -6.34 -8.92 23.92
CA GLY A 55 -5.71 -10.09 24.55
C GLY A 55 -4.77 -10.82 23.59
N LEU A 56 -5.23 -11.09 22.37
CA LEU A 56 -4.45 -11.83 21.37
C LEU A 56 -3.24 -11.04 20.86
N THR A 57 -3.41 -9.75 20.57
CA THR A 57 -2.30 -8.88 20.12
C THR A 57 -1.22 -8.69 21.18
N LYS A 58 -1.59 -8.69 22.47
CA LYS A 58 -0.63 -8.63 23.57
C LYS A 58 0.19 -9.91 23.68
N GLU A 59 -0.40 -11.07 23.45
CA GLU A 59 0.33 -12.35 23.43
C GLU A 59 1.21 -12.49 22.18
N ILE A 60 0.75 -12.04 21.01
CA ILE A 60 1.57 -12.02 19.78
C ILE A 60 2.79 -11.09 19.93
N ARG A 61 2.63 -9.89 20.51
CA ARG A 61 3.76 -8.98 20.79
C ARG A 61 4.78 -9.53 21.77
N LYS A 62 4.38 -10.41 22.70
CA LYS A 62 5.32 -11.11 23.59
C LYS A 62 6.13 -12.17 22.86
N LEU A 63 5.55 -12.78 21.83
CA LEU A 63 6.21 -13.80 21.00
C LEU A 63 7.12 -13.19 19.94
N PHE A 64 6.81 -11.97 19.47
CA PHE A 64 7.59 -11.22 18.50
C PHE A 64 7.90 -9.82 19.03
N PRO A 65 8.94 -9.65 19.87
CA PRO A 65 9.39 -8.32 20.23
C PRO A 65 9.79 -7.60 18.95
N ALA A 66 9.15 -6.46 18.67
CA ALA A 66 9.52 -5.59 17.57
C ALA A 66 10.93 -5.03 17.85
N THR A 67 11.96 -5.72 17.38
CA THR A 67 13.23 -5.09 17.09
C THR A 67 12.95 -4.13 15.95
N LEU A 68 12.88 -2.83 16.24
CA LEU A 68 12.97 -1.79 15.22
C LEU A 68 14.33 -1.97 14.55
N PRO A 69 14.42 -2.42 13.29
CA PRO A 69 15.68 -2.35 12.59
C PRO A 69 16.05 -0.88 12.51
N THR A 70 17.19 -0.50 13.08
CA THR A 70 17.81 0.79 12.81
C THR A 70 17.91 0.94 11.30
N PRO A 71 17.46 2.06 10.70
CA PRO A 71 17.63 2.27 9.26
C PRO A 71 19.12 2.21 8.96
N SER A 72 19.56 1.09 8.39
CA SER A 72 20.88 1.03 7.78
C SER A 72 20.79 1.91 6.55
N LEU A 73 21.77 2.81 6.40
CA LEU A 73 22.04 3.59 5.18
C LEU A 73 22.53 2.66 4.06
N ASN A 74 21.87 1.52 3.87
CA ASN A 74 22.10 0.66 2.73
C ASN A 74 21.47 1.36 1.53
N LYS A 75 22.30 1.58 0.51
CA LYS A 75 21.89 2.14 -0.77
C LYS A 75 20.57 1.48 -1.21
N ILE A 76 19.56 2.30 -1.45
CA ILE A 76 18.28 1.82 -1.98
C ILE A 76 18.52 1.39 -3.42
N LEU A 77 18.05 0.20 -3.78
CA LEU A 77 18.25 -0.37 -5.11
C LEU A 77 16.92 -0.42 -5.87
N GLN A 78 17.02 -0.26 -7.18
CA GLN A 78 15.93 -0.53 -8.11
C GLN A 78 15.38 -1.95 -7.92
N GLY A 79 14.06 -2.10 -8.02
CA GLY A 79 13.35 -3.37 -7.86
C GLY A 79 13.11 -3.78 -6.40
N GLN A 80 13.51 -2.97 -5.42
CA GLN A 80 13.20 -3.25 -4.02
C GLN A 80 11.75 -2.93 -3.68
N LEU A 81 11.09 -3.85 -2.98
CA LEU A 81 9.82 -3.60 -2.31
C LEU A 81 10.10 -3.01 -0.92
N ARG A 82 9.53 -1.84 -0.63
CA ARG A 82 9.75 -1.12 0.63
C ARG A 82 8.45 -0.50 1.13
N TYR A 83 8.24 -0.55 2.44
CA TYR A 83 7.18 0.23 3.06
C TYR A 83 7.59 1.69 3.09
N ILE A 84 6.66 2.58 2.79
CA ILE A 84 6.76 3.95 3.28
C ILE A 84 6.58 3.90 4.79
N ARG A 85 7.44 4.61 5.52
CA ARG A 85 7.45 4.58 6.98
C ARG A 85 6.08 4.84 7.56
N SER A 86 5.67 3.96 8.47
CA SER A 86 4.33 4.00 9.09
C SER A 86 4.00 5.31 9.82
N ASP A 87 5.00 6.06 10.30
CA ASP A 87 4.82 7.33 11.00
C ASP A 87 4.52 8.52 10.09
N LEU A 88 4.62 8.35 8.76
CA LEU A 88 4.25 9.36 7.76
C LEU A 88 2.75 9.37 7.45
N GLY A 89 2.00 8.40 7.97
CA GLY A 89 0.54 8.35 7.86
C GLY A 89 -0.10 9.60 8.46
N ARG A 90 -1.16 10.11 7.82
CA ARG A 90 -1.72 11.42 8.18
C ARG A 90 -3.22 11.53 7.99
N TRP A 91 -3.81 12.44 8.77
CA TRP A 91 -5.21 12.77 8.70
C TRP A 91 -5.50 13.72 7.53
N ARG A 92 -6.52 13.41 6.74
CA ARG A 92 -7.09 14.31 5.72
C ARG A 92 -8.59 14.05 5.60
N GLU A 93 -9.38 15.12 5.62
CA GLU A 93 -10.83 15.06 5.37
C GLU A 93 -11.58 14.03 6.26
N GLY A 94 -11.08 13.80 7.48
CA GLY A 94 -11.65 12.85 8.44
C GLY A 94 -11.22 11.39 8.26
N TYR A 95 -10.35 11.10 7.30
CA TYR A 95 -9.72 9.78 7.10
C TYR A 95 -8.24 9.82 7.51
N PHE A 96 -7.70 8.67 7.90
CA PHE A 96 -6.27 8.51 8.20
C PHE A 96 -5.62 7.68 7.09
N TYR A 97 -4.81 8.31 6.26
CA TYR A 97 -4.17 7.64 5.13
C TYR A 97 -2.96 6.86 5.62
N ASN A 98 -3.00 5.53 5.44
CA ASN A 98 -1.91 4.63 5.76
C ASN A 98 -0.93 4.54 4.59
N PRO A 99 0.38 4.64 4.85
CA PRO A 99 1.37 4.56 3.78
C PRO A 99 1.37 3.19 3.07
N PRO A 100 1.45 3.16 1.74
CA PRO A 100 1.51 1.93 0.97
C PRO A 100 2.87 1.22 1.03
N LEU A 101 2.86 -0.06 0.66
CA LEU A 101 4.03 -0.74 0.13
C LEU A 101 4.28 -0.20 -1.29
N VAL A 102 5.55 0.04 -1.61
CA VAL A 102 5.95 0.59 -2.91
C VAL A 102 7.11 -0.21 -3.48
N LEU A 103 7.23 -0.19 -4.80
CA LEU A 103 8.34 -0.75 -5.56
C LEU A 103 9.24 0.39 -6.06
N VAL A 104 10.53 0.31 -5.81
CA VAL A 104 11.51 1.30 -6.29
C VAL A 104 11.78 1.12 -7.78
N LEU A 105 11.50 2.14 -8.58
CA LEU A 105 11.66 2.13 -10.04
C LEU A 105 12.99 2.69 -10.51
N GLU A 106 13.40 3.85 -10.01
CA GLU A 106 14.66 4.50 -10.41
C GLU A 106 15.11 5.46 -9.31
N ASP A 107 16.42 5.58 -9.13
CA ASP A 107 17.02 6.60 -8.28
C ASP A 107 17.24 7.88 -9.13
N VAL A 108 16.74 9.04 -8.71
CA VAL A 108 16.84 10.28 -9.50
C VAL A 108 18.24 10.89 -9.31
N GLY A 109 19.26 10.19 -9.81
CA GLY A 109 20.65 10.64 -9.91
C GLY A 109 21.37 10.92 -8.58
N GLU A 110 22.70 10.99 -8.62
CA GLU A 110 23.57 11.09 -7.43
C GLU A 110 23.41 12.37 -6.57
N ILE A 111 22.53 13.30 -6.95
CA ILE A 111 22.42 14.64 -6.35
C ILE A 111 21.15 14.78 -5.51
N SER A 112 20.14 13.93 -5.71
CA SER A 112 18.85 14.04 -5.02
C SER A 112 18.57 12.77 -4.23
N ASP A 113 18.12 12.92 -2.98
CA ASP A 113 17.58 11.82 -2.16
C ASP A 113 16.18 11.38 -2.62
N ASP A 114 15.81 11.65 -3.87
CA ASP A 114 14.47 11.40 -4.38
C ASP A 114 14.53 10.24 -5.37
N LEU A 115 13.54 9.36 -5.30
CA LEU A 115 13.42 8.20 -6.17
C LEU A 115 12.00 8.09 -6.74
N TRP A 116 11.89 7.41 -7.87
CA TRP A 116 10.60 7.01 -8.42
C TRP A 116 10.16 5.69 -7.82
N VAL A 117 8.87 5.60 -7.49
CA VAL A 117 8.24 4.37 -7.07
C VAL A 117 6.97 4.08 -7.85
N ALA A 118 6.58 2.81 -7.89
CA ALA A 118 5.23 2.38 -8.20
C ALA A 118 4.52 1.89 -6.93
N GLN A 119 3.25 2.26 -6.77
CA GLN A 119 2.44 1.73 -5.67
C GLN A 119 2.14 0.24 -5.88
N THR A 120 2.03 -0.51 -4.79
CA THR A 120 1.62 -1.92 -4.85
C THR A 120 0.45 -2.22 -3.93
N TYR A 121 -0.27 -3.30 -4.25
CA TYR A 121 -1.39 -3.77 -3.44
C TYR A 121 -1.50 -5.31 -3.49
N HIS A 122 -1.90 -5.91 -2.36
CA HIS A 122 -1.81 -7.36 -2.15
C HIS A 122 -3.03 -8.16 -2.64
N ASP A 123 -4.21 -7.53 -2.74
CA ASP A 123 -5.43 -8.24 -3.15
C ASP A 123 -5.65 -8.18 -4.66
N ILE A 124 -5.14 -9.19 -5.36
CA ILE A 124 -5.19 -9.33 -6.83
C ILE A 124 -6.61 -9.27 -7.43
N TYR A 125 -7.68 -9.40 -6.65
CA TYR A 125 -9.06 -9.22 -7.14
C TYR A 125 -9.37 -7.79 -7.59
N LEU A 126 -8.58 -6.82 -7.13
CA LEU A 126 -8.68 -5.41 -7.50
C LEU A 126 -7.78 -5.02 -8.68
N ALA A 127 -6.92 -5.92 -9.15
CA ALA A 127 -6.07 -5.68 -10.31
C ALA A 127 -6.92 -5.37 -11.57
N GLY A 128 -6.55 -4.30 -12.25
CA GLY A 128 -7.13 -3.78 -13.48
C GLY A 128 -6.10 -3.68 -14.61
N PRO A 129 -6.52 -3.17 -15.78
CA PRO A 129 -5.63 -3.00 -16.92
C PRO A 129 -4.42 -2.12 -16.57
N GLY A 130 -3.25 -2.52 -17.06
CA GLY A 130 -1.97 -1.90 -16.73
C GLY A 130 -1.40 -2.27 -15.34
N ASP A 131 -2.09 -3.09 -14.54
CA ASP A 131 -1.53 -3.63 -13.30
C ASP A 131 -0.80 -4.95 -13.59
N LEU A 132 0.38 -5.15 -13.00
CA LEU A 132 1.19 -6.36 -13.15
C LEU A 132 1.11 -7.23 -11.90
N ILE A 133 0.45 -8.39 -12.00
CA ILE A 133 0.35 -9.36 -10.90
C ILE A 133 1.64 -10.18 -10.81
N LEU A 134 2.22 -10.25 -9.61
CA LEU A 134 3.46 -10.94 -9.32
C LEU A 134 3.23 -12.00 -8.23
N SER A 135 3.82 -13.17 -8.43
CA SER A 135 3.80 -14.25 -7.44
C SER A 135 4.76 -13.97 -6.27
N ALA A 136 4.57 -14.68 -5.16
CA ALA A 136 5.50 -14.68 -4.02
C ALA A 136 6.96 -15.02 -4.42
N GLU A 137 7.16 -15.88 -5.42
CA GLU A 137 8.49 -16.21 -5.94
C GLU A 137 9.12 -15.02 -6.67
N GLN A 138 8.32 -14.28 -7.44
CA GLN A 138 8.78 -13.11 -8.18
C GLN A 138 9.08 -11.91 -7.27
N THR A 139 8.36 -11.77 -6.16
CA THR A 139 8.53 -10.67 -5.20
C THR A 139 9.54 -10.98 -4.10
N GLY A 140 9.81 -12.27 -3.87
CA GLY A 140 10.54 -12.78 -2.71
C GLY A 140 9.74 -12.70 -1.40
N THR A 141 8.45 -12.36 -1.46
CA THR A 141 7.59 -12.10 -0.29
C THR A 141 6.21 -12.73 -0.51
N ASP A 142 5.17 -11.92 -0.69
CA ASP A 142 3.79 -12.31 -0.90
C ASP A 142 3.36 -12.05 -2.35
N GLU A 143 2.25 -12.67 -2.75
CA GLU A 143 1.57 -12.31 -3.99
C GLU A 143 0.98 -10.89 -3.88
N LEU A 144 1.21 -10.09 -4.91
CA LEU A 144 0.71 -8.71 -5.02
C LEU A 144 0.61 -8.31 -6.48
N PHE A 145 0.10 -7.11 -6.74
CA PHE A 145 0.27 -6.46 -8.03
C PHE A 145 0.91 -5.09 -7.90
N VAL A 146 1.65 -4.72 -8.95
CA VAL A 146 2.23 -3.40 -9.12
C VAL A 146 1.27 -2.56 -9.94
N GLU A 147 0.94 -1.37 -9.44
CA GLU A 147 0.14 -0.38 -10.17
C GLU A 147 1.07 0.41 -11.10
N CYS A 148 1.40 -0.14 -12.26
CA CYS A 148 2.40 0.46 -13.18
C CYS A 148 2.01 1.88 -13.63
N TRP A 149 0.73 2.22 -13.57
CA TRP A 149 0.19 3.55 -13.86
C TRP A 149 0.26 4.53 -12.67
N ASN A 150 0.44 4.05 -11.44
CA ASN A 150 0.41 4.83 -10.21
C ASN A 150 1.84 5.02 -9.68
N THR A 151 2.60 5.86 -10.37
CA THR A 151 3.99 6.15 -10.06
C THR A 151 4.17 7.58 -9.55
N TYR A 152 5.05 7.76 -8.58
CA TYR A 152 5.32 9.06 -7.97
C TYR A 152 6.69 9.11 -7.31
N ARG A 153 7.11 10.32 -6.90
CA ARG A 153 8.41 10.54 -6.25
C ARG A 153 8.30 10.47 -4.73
N LEU A 154 9.31 9.87 -4.12
CA LEU A 154 9.49 9.77 -2.67
C LEU A 154 10.91 10.13 -2.28
N ASN A 155 11.10 10.52 -1.02
CA ASN A 155 12.44 10.69 -0.46
C ASN A 155 12.94 9.36 0.12
N THR A 156 14.22 9.05 -0.07
CA THR A 156 14.85 7.81 0.40
C THR A 156 14.71 7.62 1.92
N LYS A 157 14.70 8.71 2.70
CA LYS A 157 14.55 8.69 4.17
C LYS A 157 13.15 8.27 4.65
N ASP A 158 12.18 8.29 3.75
CA ASP A 158 10.78 7.98 4.02
C ASP A 158 10.48 6.48 3.85
N LEU A 159 11.49 5.69 3.48
CA LEU A 159 11.36 4.25 3.24
C LEU A 159 11.98 3.42 4.37
N ASP A 160 11.27 2.35 4.73
CA ASP A 160 11.76 1.30 5.62
C ASP A 160 12.75 0.37 4.89
N PRO A 161 13.44 -0.54 5.62
CA PRO A 161 14.30 -1.57 5.03
C PRO A 161 13.61 -2.41 3.94
N PRO A 162 14.37 -3.02 3.01
CA PRO A 162 13.79 -3.79 1.91
C PRO A 162 13.05 -5.02 2.44
N LEU A 163 11.84 -5.23 1.92
CA LEU A 163 11.01 -6.40 2.20
C LEU A 163 11.28 -7.52 1.19
N GLY A 164 11.48 -7.15 -0.08
CA GLY A 164 11.69 -8.06 -1.20
C GLY A 164 12.42 -7.38 -2.35
N GLN A 165 12.72 -8.14 -3.40
CA GLN A 165 13.45 -7.69 -4.57
C GLN A 165 12.93 -8.43 -5.80
N ILE A 166 12.54 -7.68 -6.83
CA ILE A 166 12.15 -8.23 -8.12
C ILE A 166 13.34 -8.22 -9.09
N SER A 167 13.24 -9.06 -10.12
CA SER A 167 14.23 -9.18 -11.19
C SER A 167 14.09 -8.07 -12.25
N LEU A 168 15.14 -7.89 -13.04
CA LEU A 168 15.21 -6.82 -14.06
C LEU A 168 14.20 -7.02 -15.20
N ASP A 169 13.88 -8.26 -15.58
CA ASP A 169 12.86 -8.56 -16.58
C ASP A 169 11.46 -8.14 -16.14
N ILE A 170 11.17 -8.21 -14.83
CA ILE A 170 9.92 -7.69 -14.27
C ILE A 170 9.95 -6.15 -14.26
N MET A 171 11.10 -5.54 -13.95
CA MET A 171 11.26 -4.08 -14.04
C MET A 171 10.98 -3.57 -15.46
N GLU A 172 11.53 -4.23 -16.47
CA GLU A 172 11.27 -3.90 -17.88
C GLU A 172 9.79 -4.02 -18.24
N ALA A 173 9.11 -5.06 -17.77
CA ALA A 173 7.67 -5.23 -17.99
C ALA A 173 6.82 -4.11 -17.36
N ILE A 174 7.24 -3.60 -16.19
CA ILE A 174 6.56 -2.50 -15.50
C ILE A 174 6.70 -1.20 -16.30
N GLU A 175 7.90 -0.92 -16.82
CA GLU A 175 8.15 0.27 -17.65
C GLU A 175 7.31 0.23 -18.94
N ILE A 176 7.22 -0.94 -19.58
CA ILE A 176 6.36 -1.14 -20.77
C ILE A 176 4.89 -0.90 -20.42
N LEU A 177 4.39 -1.50 -19.32
CA LEU A 177 2.99 -1.36 -18.90
C LEU A 177 2.63 0.05 -18.42
N ARG A 178 3.62 0.83 -17.97
CA ARG A 178 3.45 2.25 -17.62
C ARG A 178 3.16 3.09 -18.87
N GLU A 179 3.78 2.77 -20.00
CA GLU A 179 3.59 3.48 -21.27
C GLU A 179 2.36 2.98 -22.04
N ASP A 180 2.12 1.67 -22.03
CA ASP A 180 1.00 1.02 -22.70
C ASP A 180 0.38 -0.05 -21.77
N SER A 181 -0.81 0.26 -21.24
CA SER A 181 -1.52 -0.60 -20.29
C SER A 181 -1.98 -1.94 -20.87
N ASP A 182 -1.93 -2.13 -22.19
CA ASP A 182 -2.30 -3.37 -22.87
C ASP A 182 -1.08 -4.21 -23.29
N ALA A 183 0.14 -3.70 -23.13
CA ALA A 183 1.39 -4.34 -23.55
C ALA A 183 1.93 -5.37 -22.51
N TYR A 184 1.08 -6.29 -22.09
CA TYR A 184 1.45 -7.35 -21.14
C TYR A 184 2.53 -8.30 -21.70
N PRO A 185 3.56 -8.65 -20.91
CA PRO A 185 4.50 -9.68 -21.32
C PRO A 185 3.81 -11.05 -21.38
N VAL A 186 4.33 -11.97 -22.20
CA VAL A 186 3.70 -13.27 -22.50
C VAL A 186 3.45 -14.14 -21.27
N TRP A 187 4.27 -13.98 -20.23
CA TRP A 187 4.15 -14.73 -18.98
C TRP A 187 3.13 -14.13 -18.01
N ALA A 188 2.74 -12.86 -18.17
CA ALA A 188 1.90 -12.16 -17.21
C ALA A 188 0.42 -12.48 -17.39
N PHE A 189 -0.30 -12.48 -16.27
CA PHE A 189 -1.75 -12.58 -16.29
C PHE A 189 -2.36 -11.27 -16.78
N GLN A 190 -3.03 -11.30 -17.93
CA GLN A 190 -3.77 -10.15 -18.43
C GLN A 190 -5.06 -9.96 -17.64
N THR A 191 -5.22 -8.79 -17.02
CA THR A 191 -6.42 -8.47 -16.26
C THR A 191 -7.60 -8.21 -17.19
N LYS A 192 -8.82 -8.41 -16.67
CA LYS A 192 -10.03 -8.14 -17.46
C LYS A 192 -10.19 -6.64 -17.69
N PRO A 193 -10.62 -6.20 -18.89
CA PRO A 193 -10.98 -4.81 -19.14
C PRO A 193 -11.95 -4.26 -18.10
N LEU A 194 -11.88 -2.95 -17.84
CA LEU A 194 -12.83 -2.28 -16.97
C LEU A 194 -14.20 -2.18 -17.67
N THR A 195 -15.26 -2.30 -16.88
CA THR A 195 -16.64 -2.11 -17.35
C THR A 195 -17.28 -0.93 -16.64
N ASN A 196 -18.42 -0.44 -17.15
CA ASN A 196 -19.17 0.60 -16.46
C ASN A 196 -19.56 0.11 -15.06
N HIS A 197 -19.31 0.93 -14.04
CA HIS A 197 -19.53 0.60 -12.62
C HIS A 197 -18.66 -0.53 -12.06
N ASP A 198 -17.50 -0.80 -12.65
CA ASP A 198 -16.52 -1.72 -12.07
C ASP A 198 -15.93 -1.14 -10.78
N VAL A 199 -15.92 -1.94 -9.71
CA VAL A 199 -15.39 -1.52 -8.40
C VAL A 199 -13.90 -1.17 -8.45
N ARG A 200 -13.17 -1.70 -9.43
CA ARG A 200 -11.76 -1.40 -9.67
C ARG A 200 -11.54 0.06 -10.08
N ILE A 201 -12.54 0.72 -10.66
CA ILE A 201 -12.47 2.17 -10.95
C ILE A 201 -12.34 2.95 -9.64
N TYR A 202 -13.22 2.68 -8.68
CA TYR A 202 -13.17 3.32 -7.35
C TYR A 202 -11.92 2.95 -6.55
N PHE A 203 -11.40 1.74 -6.74
CA PHE A 203 -10.11 1.36 -6.16
C PHE A 203 -8.99 2.24 -6.71
N ARG A 204 -8.90 2.41 -8.03
CA ARG A 204 -7.87 3.27 -8.65
C ARG A 204 -8.02 4.74 -8.24
N GLU A 205 -9.25 5.24 -8.07
CA GLU A 205 -9.49 6.58 -7.53
C GLU A 205 -8.92 6.73 -6.10
N LEU A 206 -9.16 5.73 -5.24
CA LEU A 206 -8.59 5.67 -3.88
C LEU A 206 -7.06 5.65 -3.93
N GLU A 207 -6.46 4.78 -4.75
CA GLU A 207 -5.01 4.61 -4.81
C GLU A 207 -4.30 5.83 -5.39
N ALA A 208 -4.92 6.54 -6.35
CA ALA A 208 -4.42 7.82 -6.84
C ALA A 208 -4.49 8.92 -5.78
N GLU A 209 -5.48 8.87 -4.88
CA GLU A 209 -5.53 9.76 -3.72
C GLU A 209 -4.41 9.42 -2.71
N VAL A 210 -4.20 8.14 -2.41
CA VAL A 210 -3.10 7.66 -1.56
C VAL A 210 -1.75 8.15 -2.11
N ALA A 211 -1.50 7.98 -3.41
CA ALA A 211 -0.28 8.47 -4.05
C ALA A 211 -0.09 9.97 -3.84
N ARG A 212 -1.15 10.78 -4.03
CA ARG A 212 -1.11 12.24 -3.82
C ARG A 212 -0.80 12.64 -2.36
N ILE A 213 -1.10 11.79 -1.38
CA ILE A 213 -0.80 12.06 0.03
C ILE A 213 0.68 11.89 0.33
N PHE A 214 1.31 10.91 -0.30
CA PHE A 214 2.68 10.48 0.00
C PHE A 214 3.71 10.98 -1.01
N SER A 215 3.30 11.41 -2.20
CA SER A 215 4.18 12.04 -3.19
C SER A 215 4.82 13.32 -2.64
N LEU A 216 6.09 13.54 -3.00
CA LEU A 216 6.80 14.80 -2.81
C LEU A 216 6.20 15.95 -3.62
#